data_AF-A0A972JRD0-F1
#
_entry.id   AF-A0A972JRD0-F1
#
_cell.length_a   1.000
_cell.length_b   1.000
_cell.length_c   1.000
_cell.angle_alpha   90.00
_cell.angle_beta   90.00
_cell.angle_gamma   90.00
#
_symmetry.space_group_name_H-M   'P 1'
#
loop_
_entity.id
_entity.type
_entity.pdbx_description
1 polymer ?
#
loop_
_entity_poly.entity_id
_entity_poly.type
_entity_poly.pdbx_seq_one_letter_code
_entity_poly.pdbx_strand_id
1 'polypeptide(L)'
;MQTFVLSSGGNRGGIQAGSLLALVERGILPQFIVGPSVGAINSVALAADPTRTGIERVVRSWHHVRRADVFPGNPFTVGWRILTGQGSLHDQRNFQHFIRAMTPTGIKYFSDLHIPCIVTATR
;
A
#
# COMPACT_ATOMS: atom_id res chain seq x y z
N MET A 1 24.58 -2.42 -4.75
CA MET A 1 23.17 -2.57 -5.14
C MET A 1 22.33 -2.59 -3.88
N GLN A 2 21.36 -1.69 -3.71
CA GLN A 2 20.49 -1.67 -2.51
C GLN A 2 19.10 -2.19 -2.86
N THR A 3 18.59 -3.12 -2.06
CA THR A 3 17.25 -3.69 -2.18
C THR A 3 16.46 -3.39 -0.93
N PHE A 4 15.25 -2.87 -1.09
CA PHE A 4 14.32 -2.73 0.03
C PHE A 4 13.40 -3.94 0.07
N VAL A 5 13.33 -4.57 1.24
CA VAL A 5 12.40 -5.68 1.51
C VAL A 5 11.42 -5.19 2.56
N LEU A 6 10.18 -4.98 2.15
CA LEU A 6 9.12 -4.44 3.00
C LEU A 6 8.27 -5.57 3.54
N SER A 7 8.21 -5.72 4.86
CA SER A 7 7.37 -6.72 5.51
C SER A 7 5.88 -6.37 5.39
N SER A 8 5.04 -7.39 5.62
CA SER A 8 3.62 -7.16 5.93
C SER A 8 3.48 -6.50 7.31
N GLY A 9 2.26 -6.10 7.68
CA GLY A 9 2.00 -5.48 8.98
C GLY A 9 0.67 -4.73 9.15
N GLY A 10 -0.27 -4.84 8.21
CA GLY A 10 -1.57 -4.17 8.34
C GLY A 10 -1.44 -2.65 8.49
N ASN A 11 -2.06 -2.07 9.51
CA ASN A 11 -1.99 -0.64 9.78
C ASN A 11 -0.57 -0.12 10.11
N ARG A 12 0.40 -1.00 10.42
CA ARG A 12 1.81 -0.62 10.58
C ARG A 12 2.46 -0.12 9.29
N GLY A 13 1.75 -0.22 8.16
CA GLY A 13 2.15 0.42 6.90
C GLY A 13 2.44 1.91 7.02
N GLY A 14 1.77 2.63 7.94
CA GLY A 14 2.07 4.04 8.20
C GLY A 14 3.45 4.28 8.81
N ILE A 15 3.88 3.43 9.75
CA ILE A 15 5.23 3.48 10.34
C ILE A 15 6.28 3.17 9.28
N GLN A 16 6.00 2.16 8.43
CA GLN A 16 6.87 1.81 7.31
C GLN A 16 6.99 2.98 6.31
N ALA A 17 5.89 3.68 6.00
CA ALA A 17 5.92 4.85 5.12
C ALA A 17 6.76 6.00 5.69
N GLY A 18 6.68 6.27 7.00
CA GLY A 18 7.54 7.26 7.66
C GLY A 18 9.03 6.86 7.62
N SER A 19 9.32 5.57 7.77
CA SER A 19 10.68 5.03 7.66
C SER A 19 11.24 5.23 6.24
N LEU A 20 10.41 4.96 5.22
CA LEU A 20 10.77 5.20 3.82
C LEU A 20 11.01 6.68 3.53
N LEU A 21 10.17 7.59 4.06
CA LEU A 21 10.38 9.03 3.93
C LEU A 21 11.74 9.44 4.48
N ALA A 22 12.11 8.97 5.67
CA ALA A 22 13.40 9.28 6.28
C ALA A 22 14.62 8.79 5.46
N LEU A 23 14.47 7.70 4.70
CA LEU A 23 15.49 7.18 3.78
C LEU A 23 15.57 8.03 2.51
N VAL A 24 14.42 8.33 1.89
CA VAL A 24 14.33 9.15 0.68
C VAL A 24 14.88 10.56 0.93
N GLU A 25 14.59 11.17 2.09
CA GLU A 25 15.14 12.48 2.47
C GLU A 25 16.66 12.50 2.58
N ARG A 26 17.29 11.35 2.83
CA ARG A 26 18.75 11.17 2.86
C ARG A 26 19.33 10.72 1.51
N GLY A 27 18.51 10.67 0.46
CA GLY A 27 18.91 10.18 -0.86
C GLY A 27 19.18 8.67 -0.90
N ILE A 28 18.72 7.91 0.09
CA ILE A 28 18.88 6.46 0.14
C ILE A 28 17.72 5.84 -0.65
N LEU A 29 17.98 5.50 -1.90
CA LEU A 29 17.01 4.93 -2.82
C LEU A 29 17.36 3.49 -3.22
N PRO A 30 16.38 2.58 -3.27
CA PRO A 30 16.61 1.22 -3.70
C PRO A 30 16.75 1.15 -5.23
N GLN A 31 17.49 0.15 -5.70
CA GLN A 31 17.47 -0.27 -7.11
C GLN A 31 16.44 -1.38 -7.37
N PHE A 32 15.87 -1.94 -6.30
CA PHE A 32 14.90 -3.03 -6.36
C PHE A 32 14.06 -3.06 -5.09
N ILE A 33 12.75 -3.36 -5.21
CA ILE A 33 11.84 -3.40 -4.05
C ILE A 33 11.01 -4.69 -4.07
N VAL A 34 10.83 -5.30 -2.90
CA VAL A 34 9.97 -6.47 -2.70
C VAL A 34 9.04 -6.26 -1.51
N GLY A 35 7.77 -6.63 -1.64
CA GLY A 35 6.85 -6.60 -0.49
C GLY A 35 5.57 -7.42 -0.65
N PRO A 36 5.07 -8.07 0.41
CA PRO A 36 3.74 -8.70 0.45
C PRO A 36 2.68 -7.78 1.07
N SER A 37 1.40 -7.95 0.71
CA SER A 37 0.26 -7.29 1.38
C SER A 37 0.46 -5.77 1.54
N VAL A 38 0.54 -5.24 2.77
CA VAL A 38 0.80 -3.81 3.00
C VAL A 38 2.18 -3.37 2.53
N GLY A 39 3.18 -4.24 2.67
CA GLY A 39 4.50 -4.02 2.09
C GLY A 39 4.42 -3.90 0.57
N ALA A 40 3.52 -4.66 -0.10
CA ALA A 40 3.29 -4.53 -1.54
C ALA A 40 2.75 -3.13 -1.92
N ILE A 41 1.80 -2.60 -1.14
CA ILE A 41 1.21 -1.28 -1.38
C ILE A 41 2.29 -0.19 -1.30
N ASN A 42 3.05 -0.17 -0.20
CA ASN A 42 4.14 0.80 -0.03
C ASN A 42 5.26 0.59 -1.06
N SER A 43 5.56 -0.66 -1.44
CA SER A 43 6.56 -0.98 -2.48
C SER A 43 6.17 -0.40 -3.83
N VAL A 44 4.93 -0.63 -4.26
CA VAL A 44 4.41 -0.11 -5.54
C VAL A 44 4.36 1.42 -5.52
N ALA A 45 3.91 2.02 -4.42
CA ALA A 45 3.82 3.47 -4.33
C ALA A 45 5.20 4.15 -4.40
N LEU A 46 6.21 3.61 -3.70
CA LEU A 46 7.59 4.10 -3.78
C LEU A 46 8.21 3.83 -5.16
N ALA A 47 7.97 2.64 -5.73
CA ALA A 47 8.48 2.28 -7.05
C ALA A 47 7.90 3.16 -8.18
N ALA A 48 6.66 3.62 -8.00
CA ALA A 48 5.98 4.49 -8.95
C ALA A 48 6.48 5.94 -8.89
N ASP A 49 6.84 6.43 -7.71
CA ASP A 49 7.29 7.81 -7.51
C ASP A 49 8.35 7.84 -6.40
N PRO A 50 9.63 7.55 -6.75
CA PRO A 50 10.73 7.46 -5.80
C PRO A 50 11.25 8.84 -5.38
N THR A 51 10.35 9.81 -5.26
CA THR A 51 10.64 11.18 -4.83
C THR A 51 10.13 11.41 -3.42
N ARG A 52 10.64 12.47 -2.79
CA ARG A 52 10.14 12.93 -1.48
C ARG A 52 8.63 13.20 -1.52
N THR A 53 8.16 13.89 -2.56
CA THR A 53 6.74 14.19 -2.76
C THR A 53 5.90 12.92 -2.89
N GLY A 54 6.42 11.91 -3.58
CA GLY A 54 5.78 10.61 -3.74
C GLY A 54 5.57 9.91 -2.41
N ILE A 55 6.61 9.82 -1.58
CA ILE A 55 6.50 9.16 -0.28
C ILE A 55 5.72 9.99 0.75
N GLU A 56 5.77 11.33 0.69
CA GLU A 56 4.91 12.20 1.50
C GLU A 56 3.41 11.96 1.21
N ARG A 57 3.04 11.70 -0.05
CA ARG A 57 1.67 11.29 -0.42
C ARG A 57 1.29 9.99 0.28
N VAL A 58 2.16 8.99 0.27
CA VAL A 58 1.94 7.70 0.95
C VAL A 58 1.74 7.91 2.45
N VAL A 59 2.62 8.68 3.10
CA VAL A 59 2.51 9.02 4.53
C VAL A 59 1.17 9.71 4.82
N ARG A 60 0.77 10.67 3.98
CA ARG A 60 -0.51 11.37 4.12
C ARG A 60 -1.69 10.42 4.00
N SER A 61 -1.69 9.51 3.03
CA SER A 61 -2.73 8.49 2.87
C SER A 61 -2.84 7.59 4.11
N TRP A 62 -1.71 7.15 4.68
CA TRP A 62 -1.71 6.38 5.93
C TRP A 62 -2.17 7.19 7.15
N HIS A 63 -1.94 8.51 7.18
CA HIS A 63 -2.40 9.36 8.27
C HIS A 63 -3.92 9.57 8.27
N HIS A 64 -4.53 9.62 7.08
CA HIS A 64 -5.95 9.92 6.94
C HIS A 64 -6.83 8.67 6.89
N VAL A 65 -6.24 7.50 6.64
CA VAL A 65 -7.00 6.26 6.52
C VAL A 65 -7.55 5.82 7.87
N ARG A 66 -8.87 5.64 7.93
CA ARG A 66 -9.56 5.03 9.07
C ARG A 66 -9.95 3.60 8.68
N ARG A 67 -10.18 2.76 9.70
CA ARG A 67 -10.66 1.39 9.48
C ARG A 67 -11.95 1.37 8.64
N ALA A 68 -12.87 2.30 8.89
CA ALA A 68 -14.11 2.43 8.14
C ALA A 68 -13.91 2.78 6.66
N ASP A 69 -12.80 3.44 6.32
CA ASP A 69 -12.52 3.88 4.96
C ASP A 69 -12.03 2.73 4.08
N VAL A 70 -11.31 1.75 4.65
CA VAL A 70 -10.78 0.58 3.91
C VAL A 70 -11.66 -0.65 4.08
N PHE A 71 -12.21 -0.83 5.27
CA PHE A 71 -12.99 -1.99 5.68
C PHE A 71 -14.32 -1.51 6.31
N PRO A 72 -15.23 -0.95 5.50
CA PRO A 72 -16.54 -0.54 5.99
C PRO A 72 -17.29 -1.77 6.52
N GLY A 73 -17.70 -1.72 7.78
CA GLY A 73 -18.42 -2.80 8.44
C GLY A 73 -18.50 -2.62 9.95
N ASN A 74 -19.73 -2.64 10.48
CA ASN A 74 -19.99 -2.94 11.89
C ASN A 74 -19.70 -4.45 12.10
N PRO A 75 -19.19 -4.91 13.25
CA PRO A 75 -19.12 -6.34 13.58
C PRO A 75 -20.39 -7.14 13.20
N PHE A 76 -21.58 -6.52 13.27
CA PHE A 76 -22.83 -7.07 12.75
C PHE A 76 -22.85 -7.33 11.22
N THR A 77 -22.30 -6.43 10.41
CA THR A 77 -22.25 -6.56 8.95
C THR A 77 -21.22 -7.59 8.50
N VAL A 78 -20.10 -7.68 9.22
CA VAL A 78 -19.10 -8.75 9.03
C VAL A 78 -19.71 -10.11 9.40
N GLY A 79 -20.43 -10.19 10.54
CA GLY A 79 -21.15 -11.40 10.95
C GLY A 79 -22.24 -11.82 9.97
N TRP A 80 -23.00 -10.86 9.43
CA TRP A 80 -24.03 -11.13 8.42
C TRP A 80 -23.44 -11.63 7.09
N ARG A 81 -22.31 -11.08 6.66
CA ARG A 81 -21.61 -11.53 5.43
C ARG A 81 -21.01 -12.93 5.57
N ILE A 82 -20.52 -13.28 6.76
CA ILE A 82 -20.09 -14.65 7.09
C ILE A 82 -21.29 -15.61 7.04
N LEU A 83 -22.42 -15.26 7.66
CA LEU A 83 -23.64 -16.08 7.67
C LEU A 83 -24.26 -16.26 6.28
N THR A 84 -24.11 -15.27 5.39
CA THR A 84 -24.65 -15.29 4.02
C THR A 84 -23.70 -15.88 2.98
N GLY A 85 -22.52 -16.39 3.39
CA GLY A 85 -21.59 -17.08 2.50
C GLY A 85 -20.95 -16.20 1.43
N GLN A 86 -20.86 -14.88 1.66
CA GLN A 86 -20.27 -13.95 0.70
C GLN A 86 -18.74 -14.09 0.67
N GLY A 87 -18.15 -14.20 -0.53
CA GLY A 87 -16.71 -14.43 -0.74
C GLY A 87 -15.77 -13.27 -0.36
N SER A 88 -16.29 -12.15 0.18
CA SER A 88 -15.48 -11.03 0.67
C SER A 88 -16.08 -10.38 1.92
N LEU A 89 -15.25 -10.20 2.94
CA LEU A 89 -15.64 -9.60 4.21
C LEU A 89 -15.90 -8.08 4.10
N HIS A 90 -15.31 -7.42 3.10
CA HIS A 90 -15.40 -5.97 2.89
C HIS A 90 -15.51 -5.60 1.41
N ASP A 91 -16.01 -4.40 1.12
CA ASP A 91 -16.13 -3.87 -0.24
C ASP A 91 -14.75 -3.56 -0.84
N GLN A 92 -14.43 -4.20 -1.97
CA GLN A 92 -13.16 -4.05 -2.68
C GLN A 92 -12.93 -2.62 -3.19
N ARG A 93 -13.98 -1.85 -3.45
CA ARG A 93 -13.90 -0.49 -4.03
C ARG A 93 -13.15 0.49 -3.12
N ASN A 94 -13.39 0.38 -1.83
CA ASN A 94 -12.76 1.21 -0.80
C ASN A 94 -11.25 0.96 -0.72
N PHE A 95 -10.86 -0.31 -0.75
CA PHE A 95 -9.45 -0.70 -0.78
C PHE A 95 -8.77 -0.26 -2.08
N GLN A 96 -9.43 -0.36 -3.23
CA GLN A 96 -8.90 0.17 -4.49
C GLN A 96 -8.72 1.69 -4.44
N HIS A 97 -9.67 2.43 -3.85
CA HIS A 97 -9.55 3.87 -3.69
C HIS A 97 -8.36 4.25 -2.81
N PHE A 98 -8.15 3.51 -1.72
CA PHE A 98 -6.99 3.68 -0.84
C PHE A 98 -5.65 3.47 -1.57
N ILE A 99 -5.53 2.40 -2.38
CA ILE A 99 -4.31 2.17 -3.19
C ILE A 99 -4.11 3.30 -4.20
N ARG A 100 -5.18 3.71 -4.90
CA ARG A 100 -5.11 4.80 -5.90
C ARG A 100 -4.71 6.14 -5.29
N ALA A 101 -5.02 6.39 -4.03
CA ALA A 101 -4.61 7.60 -3.34
C ALA A 101 -3.09 7.66 -3.09
N MET A 102 -2.41 6.51 -3.05
CA MET A 102 -0.97 6.41 -2.81
C MET A 102 -0.14 6.46 -4.09
N THR A 103 -0.71 6.00 -5.20
CA THR A 103 -0.01 5.87 -6.49
C THR A 103 -0.26 7.10 -7.38
N PRO A 104 0.74 7.61 -8.13
CA PRO A 104 0.53 8.64 -9.14
C PRO A 104 -0.51 8.24 -10.19
N THR A 105 -1.14 9.25 -10.80
CA THR A 105 -1.95 9.04 -12.01
C THR A 105 -1.07 8.55 -13.16
N GLY A 106 -1.53 7.54 -13.89
CA GLY A 106 -0.83 7.02 -15.07
C GLY A 106 -0.16 5.66 -14.88
N ILE A 107 0.03 5.21 -13.64
CA ILE A 107 0.54 3.87 -13.33
C ILE A 107 -0.59 2.85 -13.45
N LYS A 108 -0.52 1.98 -14.45
CA LYS A 108 -1.49 0.90 -14.70
C LYS A 108 -0.86 -0.49 -14.62
N TYR A 109 0.39 -0.60 -15.00
CA TYR A 109 1.14 -1.85 -15.08
C TYR A 109 2.45 -1.77 -14.30
N PHE A 110 3.02 -2.92 -13.95
CA PHE A 110 4.36 -2.98 -13.32
C PHE A 110 5.46 -2.42 -14.24
N SER A 111 5.25 -2.45 -15.56
CA SER A 111 6.15 -1.83 -16.55
C SER A 111 6.20 -0.31 -16.45
N ASP A 112 5.22 0.32 -15.81
CA ASP A 112 5.14 1.77 -15.67
C ASP A 112 5.94 2.28 -14.44
N LEU A 113 6.49 1.37 -13.64
CA LEU A 113 7.24 1.71 -12.43
C LEU A 113 8.66 2.16 -12.75
N HIS A 114 9.15 3.12 -11.98
CA HIS A 114 10.50 3.68 -12.13
C HIS A 114 11.56 2.78 -11.50
N ILE A 115 11.16 1.99 -10.49
CA ILE A 115 12.02 1.00 -9.83
C ILE A 115 11.38 -0.39 -10.00
N PRO A 116 12.14 -1.42 -10.38
CA PRO A 116 11.60 -2.78 -10.44
C PRO A 116 11.03 -3.22 -9.07
N CYS A 117 9.82 -3.75 -9.10
CA CYS A 117 9.04 -4.09 -7.91
C CYS A 117 8.42 -5.47 -8.04
N ILE A 118 8.60 -6.32 -7.03
CA ILE A 118 7.91 -7.60 -6.92
C ILE A 118 6.94 -7.57 -5.74
N VAL A 119 5.70 -7.97 -6.03
CA VAL A 119 4.67 -8.17 -5.02
C VAL A 119 4.20 -9.61 -5.02
N THR A 120 3.86 -10.14 -3.86
CA THR A 120 3.34 -11.50 -3.73
C THR A 120 1.85 -11.46 -3.37
N ALA A 121 1.05 -12.25 -4.08
CA ALA A 121 -0.37 -12.46 -3.78
C ALA A 121 -0.71 -13.95 -3.90
N THR A 122 -1.66 -14.42 -3.10
CA THR A 122 -2.21 -15.78 -3.20
C THR A 122 -3.43 -15.77 -4.13
N ARG A 123 -3.61 -16.85 -4.88
CA ARG A 123 -4.81 -17.07 -5.71
C ARG A 123 -6.00 -17.49 -4.86
#